data_AF-A0A7C6V461-F1
#
_entry.id   AF-A0A7C6V461-F1
#
_cell.length_a   1.000
_cell.length_b   1.000
_cell.length_c   1.000
_cell.angle_alpha   90.00
_cell.angle_beta   90.00
_cell.angle_gamma   90.00
#
_symmetry.space_group_name_H-M   'P 1'
#
loop_
_entity.id
_entity.type
_entity.pdbx_description
1 polymer ?
#
loop_
_entity_poly.entity_id
_entity_poly.type
_entity_poly.pdbx_seq_one_letter_code
_entity_poly.pdbx_strand_id
1 'polypeptide(L)' 'LAAARLAGARGVCLSGAGPTLIAFADSNLELIARVMKDTFLESGIKARALVLEPSPVGARALEVKR' A
#
# COMPACT_ATOMS: atom_id res chain seq x y z
N LEU A 1 11.12 2.77 -3.00
CA LEU A 1 11.39 1.53 -2.23
C LEU A 1 12.14 1.80 -0.92
N ALA A 2 13.22 2.59 -0.91
CA ALA A 2 14.01 2.86 0.29
C ALA A 2 13.20 3.42 1.49
N ALA A 3 12.30 4.38 1.24
CA ALA A 3 11.47 5.00 2.28
C ALA A 3 10.67 3.98 3.11
N ALA A 4 10.04 3.00 2.46
CA ALA A 4 9.28 1.95 3.14
C ALA A 4 10.17 1.09 4.05
N ARG A 5 11.36 0.70 3.56
CA ARG A 5 12.32 -0.12 4.32
C ARG A 5 12.85 0.63 5.55
N LEU A 6 13.19 1.92 5.38
CA LEU A 6 13.65 2.78 6.48
C LEU A 6 12.56 2.98 7.54
N ALA A 7 11.28 2.99 7.15
CA ALA A 7 10.14 3.05 8.07
C ALA A 7 9.78 1.70 8.72
N GLY A 8 10.49 0.61 8.40
CA GLY A 8 10.32 -0.69 9.05
C GLY A 8 9.63 -1.76 8.21
N ALA A 9 9.42 -1.55 6.91
CA ALA A 9 8.93 -2.62 6.05
C ALA A 9 9.94 -3.77 5.94
N ARG A 10 9.46 -5.01 6.10
CA ARG A 10 10.23 -6.25 5.89
C ARG A 10 10.62 -6.42 4.43
N GLY A 11 9.71 -6.06 3.52
CA GLY A 11 9.91 -6.14 2.09
C GLY A 11 9.02 -5.16 1.36
N VAL A 12 9.46 -4.72 0.18
CA VAL A 12 8.70 -3.82 -0.69
C VAL A 12 9.04 -4.11 -2.14
N CYS A 13 8.03 -4.21 -3.00
CA CYS A 13 8.18 -4.49 -4.42
C CYS A 13 7.05 -3.87 -5.25
N LEU A 14 7.16 -3.96 -6.58
CA LEU A 14 6.04 -3.70 -7.47
C LEU A 14 4.94 -4.76 -7.26
N SER A 15 3.70 -4.29 -7.18
CA SER A 15 2.53 -5.15 -7.08
C SER A 15 2.03 -5.50 -8.49
N GLY A 16 2.19 -6.77 -8.89
CA GLY A 16 1.87 -7.22 -10.25
C GLY A 16 2.74 -6.51 -11.29
N ALA A 17 2.11 -5.97 -12.34
CA ALA A 17 2.78 -5.18 -13.38
C ALA A 17 3.04 -3.71 -12.99
N GLY A 18 2.60 -3.27 -11.80
CA GLY A 18 2.62 -1.86 -11.41
C GLY A 18 1.41 -1.07 -11.94
N PRO A 19 1.33 0.24 -11.65
CA PRO A 19 2.33 1.10 -10.99
C PRO A 19 2.32 1.01 -9.45
N THR A 20 1.43 0.21 -8.88
CA THR A 20 1.28 0.07 -7.42
C THR A 20 2.51 -0.59 -6.78
N LEU A 21 2.91 -0.08 -5.62
CA LEU A 21 3.87 -0.74 -4.74
C LEU A 21 3.14 -1.45 -3.59
N ILE A 22 3.65 -2.60 -3.17
CA ILE A 22 3.22 -3.29 -1.96
C ILE A 22 4.38 -3.37 -0.97
N ALA A 23 4.09 -3.12 0.30
CA ALA A 23 5.04 -3.25 1.39
C ALA A 23 4.48 -4.21 2.45
N PHE A 24 5.31 -5.14 2.92
CA PHE A 24 4.97 -6.09 3.97
C PHE A 24 5.64 -5.67 5.27
N ALA A 25 4.89 -5.65 6.37
CA ALA A 25 5.39 -5.25 7.69
C ALA A 25 4.53 -5.86 8.81
N ASP A 26 5.13 -6.04 9.98
CA ASP A 26 4.45 -6.55 11.18
C ASP A 26 3.84 -5.42 12.04
N SER A 27 4.32 -4.18 11.85
CA SER A 27 3.94 -2.99 12.60
C SER A 27 4.25 -1.72 11.80
N ASN A 28 3.99 -0.54 12.38
CA ASN A 28 4.26 0.78 11.75
C ASN A 28 3.53 1.00 10.40
N LEU A 29 2.41 0.31 10.17
CA LEU A 29 1.72 0.29 8.87
C LEU A 29 1.37 1.70 8.37
N GLU A 30 0.82 2.53 9.24
CA GLU A 30 0.44 3.91 8.90
C GLU A 30 1.65 4.81 8.64
N LEU A 31 2.74 4.63 9.39
CA LEU A 31 3.98 5.37 9.15
C LEU A 31 4.56 5.00 7.78
N ILE A 32 4.64 3.70 7.47
CA ILE A 32 5.12 3.17 6.19
C ILE A 32 4.26 3.73 5.05
N ALA A 33 2.93 3.66 5.17
CA ALA A 33 1.98 4.19 4.20
C ALA A 33 2.18 5.69 3.96
N ARG A 34 2.33 6.47 5.04
CA ARG A 34 2.58 7.90 4.98
C ARG A 34 3.90 8.23 4.30
N VAL A 35 5.02 7.66 4.73
CA VAL A 35 6.33 8.00 4.13
C VAL A 35 6.38 7.60 2.66
N MET A 36 5.77 6.48 2.27
CA MET A 36 5.70 6.09 0.86
C MET A 36 4.92 7.12 0.04
N LYS A 37 3.78 7.57 0.55
CA LYS A 37 2.95 8.59 -0.11
C LYS A 37 3.68 9.94 -0.21
N ASP A 38 4.29 10.38 0.89
CA ASP A 38 4.98 11.67 0.98
C ASP A 38 6.21 11.68 0.04
N THR A 39 6.98 10.59 -0.05
CA THR A 39 8.09 10.47 -1.02
C THR A 39 7.64 10.59 -2.48
N PHE A 40 6.48 10.02 -2.84
CA PHE A 40 5.93 10.23 -4.19
C PHE A 40 5.51 11.68 -4.41
N LEU A 41 4.91 12.31 -3.39
CA LEU A 41 4.48 13.70 -3.45
C LEU A 41 5.66 14.67 -3.59
N GLU A 42 6.78 14.41 -2.92
CA GLU A 42 8.05 15.15 -3.08
C GLU A 42 8.56 15.12 -4.53
N SER A 43 8.22 14.06 -5.27
CA SER A 43 8.52 13.94 -6.71
C SER A 43 7.41 14.52 -7.61
N GLY A 44 6.43 15.23 -7.04
CA GLY A 44 5.27 15.77 -7.75
C GLY A 44 4.19 14.74 -8.10
N ILE A 45 4.30 13.50 -7.63
CA ILE A 45 3.37 12.41 -7.94
C ILE A 45 2.36 12.25 -6.81
N LYS A 46 1.09 12.50 -7.12
CA LYS A 46 -0.01 12.24 -6.16
C LYS A 46 -0.25 10.74 -6.06
N ALA A 47 -0.12 10.19 -4.85
CA ALA A 47 -0.36 8.79 -4.56
C ALA A 47 -1.47 8.60 -3.51
N ARG A 48 -2.12 7.43 -3.56
CA ARG A 48 -3.02 6.93 -2.51
C ARG A 48 -2.36 5.72 -1.85
N ALA A 49 -2.30 5.71 -0.52
CA ALA A 49 -1.89 4.56 0.26
C ALA A 49 -3.13 3.89 0.88
N LEU A 50 -3.11 2.56 0.94
CA LEU A 50 -4.14 1.75 1.57
C LEU A 50 -3.44 0.78 2.52
N VAL A 51 -3.82 0.78 3.79
CA VAL A 51 -3.42 -0.25 4.76
C VAL A 51 -4.51 -1.32 4.75
N LEU A 52 -4.14 -2.54 4.38
CA LEU A 52 -5.08 -3.63 4.11
C LEU A 52 -4.63 -4.92 4.79
N GLU A 53 -5.60 -5.76 5.12
CA GLU A 53 -5.38 -7.15 5.52
C GLU A 53 -5.74 -8.09 4.35
N PRO A 54 -5.14 -9.30 4.28
CA PRO A 54 -5.55 -10.30 3.30
C PRO A 54 -7.05 -10.62 3.42
N SER A 55 -7.79 -10.50 2.32
CA SER A 55 -9.20 -10.89 2.29
C SER A 55 -9.33 -12.42 2.16
N PRO A 56 -9.97 -13.11 3.12
CA PRO A 56 -10.17 -14.56 3.02
C PRO A 56 -11.38 -14.94 2.15
N VAL A 57 -12.07 -13.94 1.60
CA VAL A 57 -13.44 -14.06 1.09
C VAL A 57 -13.51 -14.15 -0.44
N GLY A 58 -12.48 -13.71 -1.16
CA GLY A 58 -12.51 -13.68 -2.62
C GLY A 58 -13.67 -12.84 -3.17
N ALA A 59 -14.23 -13.25 -4.32
CA ALA A 59 -15.34 -12.56 -4.97
C ALA A 59 -16.69 -12.90 -4.31
N ARG A 60 -17.56 -11.88 -4.12
CA ARG A 60 -18.96 -12.05 -3.70
C ARG A 60 -19.89 -11.17 -4.54
N ALA A 61 -21.11 -11.64 -4.78
CA ALA A 61 -22.17 -10.85 -5.39
C ALA A 61 -22.69 -9.81 -4.37
N LEU A 62 -22.88 -8.57 -4.82
CA LEU A 62 -23.48 -7.50 -4.03
C LEU A 62 -24.91 -7.25 -4.51
N GLU A 63 -25.84 -7.12 -3.58
CA GLU A 63 -27.21 -6.72 -3.89
C GLU A 63 -27.26 -5.20 -4.09
N VAL A 64 -27.61 -4.75 -5.30
CA VAL A 64 -27.76 -3.32 -5.59
C VAL A 64 -29.23 -2.96 -5.38
N LYS A 65 -29.54 -2.31 -4.25
CA LYS A 65 -30.87 -1.73 -4.03
C LYS A 65 -31.07 -0.56 -5.00
N ARG A 66 -32.13 -0.64 -5.81
CA ARG A 66 -32.60 0.45 -6.68
C ARG A 66 -33.41 1.47 -5.87
#